data_AF-A0A650CUZ5-F1
#
_entry.id   AF-A0A650CUZ5-F1
#
_cell.length_a   1.000
_cell.length_b   1.000
_cell.length_c   1.000
_cell.angle_alpha   90.00
_cell.angle_beta   90.00
_cell.angle_gamma   90.00
#
_symmetry.space_group_name_H-M   'P 1'
#
loop_
_entity.id
_entity.type
_entity.pdbx_description
1 polymer ?
#
loop_
_entity_poly.entity_id
_entity_poly.type
_entity_poly.pdbx_seq_one_letter_code
_entity_poly.pdbx_strand_id
1 'polypeptide(L)'
;MDEAVKLFDGIPGWLAFFGRSYSYAVKHSHQVDIKVILKEAAKEVSKDFTRFLKTSNSPTRHAEIILALSRLGNKGSLSEIRNVINSLFKEQIGNSRLNELLGTLINYGFVVKLGRGKYALPSDLPTRVGLRGLGFIEFS
;
A
#
# COMPACT_ATOMS: atom_id res chain seq x y z
N MET A 1 -17.50 -16.36 -2.92
CA MET A 1 -17.56 -14.91 -3.18
C MET A 1 -17.19 -14.11 -1.93
N ASP A 2 -17.71 -14.48 -0.75
CA ASP A 2 -17.43 -13.77 0.51
C ASP A 2 -15.96 -13.67 0.89
N GLU A 3 -15.15 -14.68 0.56
CA GLU A 3 -13.71 -14.65 0.79
C GLU A 3 -13.01 -13.59 -0.07
N ALA A 4 -13.37 -13.47 -1.34
CA ALA A 4 -12.82 -12.43 -2.21
C ALA A 4 -13.21 -11.02 -1.74
N VAL A 5 -14.47 -10.81 -1.33
CA VAL A 5 -14.93 -9.52 -0.79
C VAL A 5 -14.13 -9.13 0.46
N LYS A 6 -13.82 -10.09 1.34
CA LYS A 6 -12.96 -9.88 2.52
C LYS A 6 -11.49 -9.61 2.17
N LEU A 7 -10.96 -10.25 1.11
CA LEU A 7 -9.55 -10.07 0.71
C LEU A 7 -9.30 -8.76 -0.03
N PHE A 8 -10.27 -8.29 -0.83
CA PHE A 8 -10.16 -7.07 -1.63
C PHE A 8 -10.80 -5.83 -0.96
N ASP A 9 -11.34 -6.02 0.25
CA ASP A 9 -11.91 -4.98 1.13
C ASP A 9 -12.89 -4.02 0.44
N GLY A 10 -13.68 -4.54 -0.49
CA GLY A 10 -14.69 -3.76 -1.19
C GLY A 10 -14.15 -2.74 -2.23
N ILE A 11 -12.84 -2.68 -2.49
CA ILE A 11 -12.26 -1.72 -3.45
C ILE A 11 -12.73 -2.07 -4.86
N PRO A 12 -13.50 -1.19 -5.55
CA PRO A 12 -14.13 -1.54 -6.83
C PRO A 12 -13.14 -1.96 -7.91
N GLY A 13 -11.94 -1.35 -7.95
CA GLY A 13 -10.88 -1.70 -8.91
C GLY A 13 -10.37 -3.13 -8.75
N TRP A 14 -10.13 -3.56 -7.51
CA TRP A 14 -9.67 -4.92 -7.23
C TRP A 14 -10.77 -5.96 -7.42
N LEU A 15 -12.02 -5.62 -7.08
CA LEU A 15 -13.17 -6.48 -7.34
C LEU A 15 -13.43 -6.66 -8.84
N ALA A 16 -13.25 -5.62 -9.65
CA ALA A 16 -13.34 -5.71 -11.11
C ALA A 16 -12.20 -6.56 -11.69
N PHE A 17 -10.96 -6.40 -11.21
CA PHE A 17 -9.83 -7.22 -11.61
C PHE A 17 -10.03 -8.69 -11.25
N PHE A 18 -10.49 -8.97 -10.03
CA PHE A 18 -10.83 -10.31 -9.57
C PHE A 18 -11.95 -10.92 -10.41
N GLY A 19 -13.05 -10.18 -10.63
CA GLY A 19 -14.18 -10.63 -11.43
C GLY A 19 -13.80 -10.97 -12.87
N ARG A 20 -12.93 -10.17 -13.50
CA ARG A 20 -12.38 -10.46 -14.84
C ARG A 20 -11.53 -11.73 -14.84
N SER A 21 -10.57 -11.83 -13.91
CA SER A 21 -9.66 -12.98 -13.82
C SER A 21 -10.42 -14.28 -13.56
N TYR A 22 -11.40 -14.23 -12.66
CA TYR A 22 -12.30 -15.34 -12.35
C TYR A 22 -13.14 -15.75 -13.57
N SER A 23 -13.78 -14.79 -14.23
CA SER A 23 -14.63 -15.05 -15.41
C SER A 23 -13.82 -15.66 -16.56
N TYR A 24 -12.58 -15.21 -16.76
CA TYR A 24 -11.68 -15.76 -17.77
C TYR A 24 -11.31 -17.22 -17.46
N ALA A 25 -10.89 -17.51 -16.22
CA ALA A 25 -10.52 -18.86 -15.82
C ALA A 25 -11.69 -19.86 -15.97
N VAL A 26 -12.90 -19.47 -15.53
CA VAL A 26 -14.11 -20.29 -15.68
C VAL A 26 -14.45 -20.53 -17.16
N LYS A 27 -14.41 -19.50 -18.00
CA LYS A 27 -14.69 -19.64 -19.45
C LYS A 27 -13.72 -20.58 -20.16
N HIS A 28 -12.48 -20.69 -19.67
CA HIS A 28 -11.44 -21.52 -20.26
C HIS A 28 -11.18 -22.82 -19.50
N SER A 29 -12.08 -23.23 -18.59
CA SER A 29 -11.95 -24.44 -17.75
C SER A 29 -10.63 -24.53 -16.97
N HIS A 30 -10.03 -23.38 -16.65
CA HIS A 30 -8.87 -23.32 -15.78
C HIS A 30 -9.31 -23.35 -14.32
N GLN A 31 -8.56 -24.04 -13.47
CA GLN A 31 -8.77 -23.97 -12.03
C GLN A 31 -8.49 -22.55 -11.54
N VAL A 32 -9.47 -21.95 -10.85
CA VAL A 32 -9.30 -20.64 -10.24
C VAL A 32 -8.44 -20.77 -8.98
N ASP A 33 -7.21 -20.27 -9.02
CA ASP A 33 -6.39 -20.10 -7.83
C ASP A 33 -6.42 -18.63 -7.37
N ILE A 34 -7.13 -18.39 -6.27
CA ILE A 34 -7.25 -17.06 -5.65
C ILE A 34 -5.87 -16.51 -5.26
N LYS A 35 -4.90 -17.36 -4.90
CA LYS A 35 -3.55 -16.92 -4.55
C LYS A 35 -2.81 -16.33 -5.74
N VAL A 36 -3.01 -16.89 -6.94
CA VAL A 36 -2.44 -16.36 -8.19
C VAL A 36 -3.03 -14.99 -8.50
N ILE A 37 -4.36 -14.85 -8.40
CA ILE A 37 -5.04 -13.57 -8.64
C ILE A 37 -4.58 -12.51 -7.64
N LEU A 38 -4.45 -12.87 -6.36
CA LEU A 38 -3.92 -11.99 -5.32
C LEU A 38 -2.47 -11.55 -5.62
N LYS A 39 -1.62 -12.47 -6.08
CA LYS A 39 -0.22 -12.19 -6.41
C LYS A 39 -0.11 -11.20 -7.57
N GLU A 40 -0.91 -11.37 -8.62
CA GLU A 40 -0.93 -10.43 -9.74
C GLU A 40 -1.50 -9.07 -9.33
N ALA A 41 -2.56 -9.03 -8.52
CA ALA A 41 -3.08 -7.77 -7.98
C ALA A 41 -2.04 -7.02 -7.13
N ALA A 42 -1.34 -7.73 -6.23
CA ALA A 42 -0.26 -7.16 -5.43
C ALA A 42 0.91 -6.65 -6.30
N LYS A 43 1.22 -7.34 -7.40
CA LYS A 43 2.25 -6.92 -8.35
C LYS A 43 1.86 -5.62 -9.07
N GLU A 44 0.59 -5.45 -9.43
CA GLU A 44 0.10 -4.18 -10.00
C GLU A 44 0.21 -3.03 -8.98
N VAL A 45 -0.15 -3.25 -7.70
CA VAL A 45 0.11 -2.26 -6.64
C VAL A 45 1.58 -1.86 -6.59
N SER A 46 2.49 -2.85 -6.57
CA SER A 46 3.92 -2.56 -6.52
C SER A 46 4.37 -1.73 -7.73
N LYS A 47 3.90 -2.06 -8.94
CA LYS A 47 4.22 -1.29 -10.16
C LYS A 47 3.70 0.14 -10.09
N ASP A 48 2.47 0.33 -9.62
CA ASP A 48 1.85 1.65 -9.49
C ASP A 48 2.60 2.51 -8.48
N PHE A 49 2.96 1.93 -7.33
CA PHE A 49 3.76 2.63 -6.34
C PHE A 49 5.16 2.95 -6.85
N THR A 50 5.86 2.02 -7.52
CA THR A 50 7.16 2.29 -8.15
C THR A 50 7.05 3.40 -9.20
N ARG A 51 5.99 3.42 -10.00
CA ARG A 51 5.75 4.50 -10.98
C ARG A 51 5.54 5.84 -10.28
N PHE A 52 4.72 5.86 -9.22
CA PHE A 52 4.51 7.03 -8.38
C PHE A 52 5.85 7.56 -7.83
N LEU A 53 6.67 6.69 -7.23
CA LEU A 53 7.97 7.09 -6.66
C LEU A 53 8.86 7.76 -7.72
N LYS A 54 9.00 7.15 -8.90
CA LYS A 54 9.79 7.69 -10.02
C LYS A 54 9.37 9.11 -10.46
N THR A 55 8.10 9.46 -10.26
CA THR A 55 7.54 10.77 -10.62
C THR A 55 7.38 11.73 -9.44
N SER A 56 7.66 11.28 -8.21
CA SER A 56 7.43 12.07 -7.00
C SER A 56 8.61 12.99 -6.69
N ASN A 57 8.34 14.13 -6.06
CA ASN A 57 9.38 15.08 -5.64
C ASN A 57 10.27 14.58 -4.47
N SER A 58 9.94 13.44 -3.85
CA SER A 58 10.67 12.90 -2.70
C SER A 58 10.48 11.38 -2.58
N PRO A 59 10.96 10.59 -3.56
CA PRO A 59 10.72 9.14 -3.62
C PRO A 59 11.10 8.44 -2.33
N THR A 60 12.31 8.70 -1.83
CA THR A 60 12.81 8.10 -0.60
C THR A 60 11.88 8.39 0.57
N ARG A 61 11.48 9.65 0.79
CA ARG A 61 10.60 10.03 1.90
C ARG A 61 9.23 9.37 1.84
N HIS A 62 8.67 9.20 0.64
CA HIS A 62 7.40 8.50 0.50
C HIS A 62 7.54 7.02 0.88
N ALA A 63 8.62 6.35 0.46
CA ALA A 63 8.91 4.97 0.84
C ALA A 63 9.14 4.82 2.35
N GLU A 64 9.88 5.75 2.98
CA GLU A 64 10.12 5.78 4.42
C GLU A 64 8.82 5.85 5.24
N ILE A 65 7.83 6.64 4.78
CA ILE A 65 6.52 6.75 5.44
C ILE A 65 5.75 5.43 5.36
N ILE A 66 5.74 4.77 4.20
CA ILE A 66 5.09 3.46 4.04
C ILE A 66 5.76 2.41 4.94
N LEU A 67 7.10 2.41 5.00
CA LEU A 67 7.84 1.51 5.90
C LEU A 67 7.53 1.80 7.36
N ALA A 68 7.51 3.07 7.78
CA ALA A 68 7.21 3.47 9.14
C ALA A 68 5.81 3.02 9.57
N LEU A 69 4.79 3.23 8.72
CA LEU A 69 3.44 2.73 8.97
C LEU A 69 3.40 1.20 9.08
N SER A 70 4.13 0.48 8.21
CA SER A 70 4.23 -0.98 8.28
C SER A 70 4.81 -1.45 9.62
N ARG A 71 5.87 -0.78 10.11
CA ARG A 71 6.49 -1.08 11.43
C ARG A 71 5.57 -0.78 12.61
N LEU A 72 4.65 0.18 12.47
CA LEU A 72 3.64 0.51 13.46
C LEU A 72 2.39 -0.39 13.39
N GLY A 73 2.44 -1.51 12.65
CA GLY A 73 1.27 -2.39 12.50
C GLY A 73 0.24 -1.86 11.51
N ASN A 74 0.69 -1.11 10.50
CA ASN A 74 -0.10 -0.46 9.44
C ASN A 74 -0.93 0.76 9.88
N LYS A 75 -0.72 1.30 11.08
CA LYS A 75 -1.45 2.46 11.59
C LYS A 75 -0.61 3.27 12.59
N GLY A 76 -0.65 4.60 12.48
CA GLY A 76 0.08 5.48 13.40
C GLY A 76 -0.40 6.92 13.38
N SER A 77 -0.16 7.65 14.45
CA SER A 77 -0.27 9.12 14.50
C SER A 77 0.91 9.78 13.79
N LEU A 78 0.77 11.08 13.47
CA LEU A 78 1.83 11.88 12.86
C LEU A 78 3.15 11.80 13.66
N SER A 79 3.07 11.89 14.99
CA SER A 79 4.24 11.85 15.86
C SER A 79 4.89 10.47 15.89
N GLU A 80 4.11 9.39 15.92
CA GLU A 80 4.65 8.02 15.89
C GLU A 80 5.38 7.75 14.57
N ILE A 81 4.76 8.14 13.44
CA ILE A 81 5.38 7.99 12.10
C ILE A 81 6.69 8.76 12.03
N ARG A 82 6.71 10.02 12.47
CA ARG A 82 7.92 10.83 12.52
C ARG A 82 9.01 10.19 13.37
N ASN A 83 8.66 9.71 14.56
CA ASN A 83 9.63 9.13 15.48
C ASN A 83 10.27 7.86 14.88
N VAL A 84 9.47 7.03 14.20
CA VAL A 84 9.98 5.85 13.49
C VAL A 84 10.89 6.24 12.33
N ILE A 85 10.51 7.23 11.49
CA ILE A 85 11.36 7.71 10.39
C ILE A 85 12.69 8.24 10.93
N ASN A 86 12.65 9.14 11.92
CA ASN A 86 13.85 9.73 12.49
C ASN A 86 14.76 8.68 13.14
N SER A 87 14.18 7.64 13.74
CA SER A 87 14.93 6.54 14.35
C SER A 87 15.56 5.60 13.31
N LEU A 88 14.84 5.27 12.23
CA LEU A 88 15.31 4.33 11.21
C LEU A 88 16.35 4.95 10.29
N PHE A 89 16.15 6.20 9.89
CA PHE A 89 16.95 6.85 8.84
C PHE A 89 17.95 7.88 9.38
N LYS A 90 17.97 8.13 10.71
CA LYS A 90 18.85 9.11 11.37
C LYS A 90 18.72 10.54 10.82
N GLU A 91 17.63 10.85 10.13
CA GLU A 91 17.33 12.16 9.56
C GLU A 91 16.14 12.77 10.26
N GLN A 92 16.14 14.08 10.48
CA GLN A 92 15.00 14.75 11.10
C GLN A 92 14.02 15.25 10.05
N ILE A 93 12.81 14.68 10.04
CA ILE A 93 11.68 15.25 9.31
C ILE A 93 10.79 16.10 10.24
N GLY A 94 10.50 17.32 9.81
CA GLY A 94 9.57 18.21 10.51
C GLY A 94 8.11 17.82 10.29
N ASN A 95 7.23 18.14 11.25
CA ASN A 95 5.80 17.82 11.17
C ASN A 95 5.11 18.41 9.93
N SER A 96 5.50 19.63 9.52
CA SER A 96 4.94 20.29 8.33
C SER A 96 5.25 19.49 7.06
N ARG A 97 6.53 19.14 6.85
CA ARG A 97 6.97 18.34 5.71
C ARG A 97 6.34 16.94 5.72
N LEU A 98 6.25 16.30 6.88
CA LEU A 98 5.62 14.98 7.00
C LEU A 98 4.13 15.03 6.64
N ASN A 99 3.40 16.07 7.07
CA ASN A 99 1.99 16.24 6.69
C ASN A 99 1.81 16.43 5.18
N GLU A 100 2.68 17.19 4.52
CA GLU A 100 2.65 17.39 3.07
C GLU A 100 2.84 16.07 2.30
N LEU A 101 3.84 15.28 2.70
CA LEU A 101 4.13 13.98 2.09
C LEU A 101 2.99 12.98 2.34
N LEU A 102 2.42 12.97 3.55
CA LEU A 102 1.22 12.17 3.86
C LEU A 102 0.03 12.60 3.01
N GLY A 103 -0.17 13.91 2.82
CA GLY A 103 -1.20 14.46 1.94
C GLY A 103 -1.06 13.94 0.51
N THR A 104 0.17 13.93 -0.02
CA THR A 104 0.46 13.33 -1.33
C THR A 104 0.10 11.85 -1.34
N LEU A 105 0.56 11.05 -0.38
CA LEU A 105 0.24 9.61 -0.32
C LEU A 105 -1.26 9.33 -0.19
N ILE A 106 -2.01 10.21 0.49
CA ILE A 106 -3.47 10.13 0.59
C ILE A 106 -4.13 10.40 -0.76
N ASN A 107 -3.70 11.43 -1.47
CA ASN A 107 -4.27 11.79 -2.78
C ASN A 107 -4.11 10.67 -3.81
N TYR A 108 -3.02 9.89 -3.72
CA TYR A 108 -2.78 8.74 -4.57
C TYR A 108 -3.34 7.42 -4.02
N GLY A 109 -3.96 7.43 -2.83
CA GLY A 109 -4.60 6.25 -2.24
C GLY A 109 -3.66 5.26 -1.57
N PHE A 110 -2.36 5.57 -1.42
CA PHE A 110 -1.39 4.69 -0.74
C PHE A 110 -1.46 4.77 0.79
N VAL A 111 -2.09 5.83 1.33
CA VAL A 111 -2.35 6.02 2.77
C VAL A 111 -3.78 6.52 2.97
N VAL A 112 -4.41 6.10 4.05
CA VAL A 112 -5.73 6.57 4.47
C VAL A 112 -5.57 7.44 5.71
N LYS A 113 -6.16 8.64 5.68
CA LYS A 113 -6.30 9.47 6.89
C LYS A 113 -7.48 8.96 7.70
N LEU A 114 -7.21 8.61 8.95
CA LEU A 114 -8.22 8.25 9.94
C LEU A 114 -8.60 9.48 10.77
N GLY A 115 -9.71 9.38 11.50
CA GLY A 115 -10.07 10.37 12.51
C GLY A 115 -8.98 10.57 13.57
N ARG A 116 -8.95 11.76 14.19
CA ARG A 116 -8.02 12.14 15.27
C ARG A 116 -6.54 12.17 14.90
N GLY A 117 -6.20 12.55 13.66
CA GLY A 117 -4.81 12.74 13.23
C GLY A 117 -3.99 11.45 13.11
N LYS A 118 -4.67 10.33 12.88
CA LYS A 118 -4.06 9.03 12.61
C LYS A 118 -4.08 8.72 11.12
N TYR A 119 -3.17 7.88 10.69
CA TYR A 119 -2.98 7.45 9.32
C TYR A 119 -2.82 5.93 9.29
N ALA A 120 -3.22 5.29 8.20
CA ALA A 120 -3.09 3.86 8.01
C ALA A 120 -2.76 3.50 6.57
N LEU A 121 -2.13 2.33 6.37
CA LEU A 121 -2.12 1.72 5.05
C LEU A 121 -3.52 1.19 4.73
N PRO A 122 -3.92 1.12 3.44
CA PRO A 122 -5.17 0.47 3.04
C PRO A 122 -5.28 -0.96 3.59
N SER A 123 -6.50 -1.34 3.97
CA SER A 123 -6.79 -2.64 4.59
C SER A 123 -6.87 -3.80 3.60
N ASP A 124 -7.00 -3.50 2.30
CA ASP A 124 -7.07 -4.51 1.25
C ASP A 124 -5.77 -5.31 1.13
N LEU A 125 -5.93 -6.62 0.91
CA LEU A 125 -4.80 -7.54 0.92
C LEU A 125 -3.82 -7.31 -0.24
N PRO A 126 -4.25 -7.01 -1.49
CA PRO A 126 -3.31 -6.67 -2.56
C PRO A 126 -2.40 -5.50 -2.19
N THR A 127 -2.94 -4.42 -1.64
CA THR A 127 -2.14 -3.25 -1.27
C THR A 127 -1.18 -3.57 -0.15
N ARG A 128 -1.63 -4.33 0.86
CA ARG A 128 -0.75 -4.78 1.95
C ARG A 128 0.40 -5.67 1.46
N VAL A 129 0.13 -6.58 0.53
CA VAL A 129 1.16 -7.47 -0.03
C VAL A 129 2.09 -6.71 -0.97
N GLY A 130 1.54 -5.89 -1.85
CA GLY A 130 2.29 -5.11 -2.85
C GLY A 130 3.22 -4.07 -2.23
N LEU A 131 2.77 -3.37 -1.17
CA LEU A 131 3.60 -2.41 -0.45
C LEU A 131 4.65 -3.08 0.46
N ARG A 132 4.36 -4.27 1.02
CA ARG A 132 5.36 -5.04 1.78
C ARG A 132 6.47 -5.61 0.92
N GLY A 133 6.16 -6.05 -0.31
CA GLY A 133 7.14 -6.60 -1.24
C GLY A 133 8.27 -5.61 -1.59
N LEU A 134 7.99 -4.31 -1.54
CA LEU A 134 8.96 -3.26 -1.82
C LEU A 134 9.98 -3.06 -0.69
N GLY A 135 9.61 -3.33 0.56
CA GLY A 135 10.50 -3.16 1.72
C GLY A 135 11.64 -4.19 1.80
N PHE A 136 11.61 -5.24 0.98
CA PHE A 136 12.64 -6.29 0.94
C PHE A 136 13.56 -6.21 -0.28
N ILE A 137 13.21 -5.44 -1.33
CA ILE A 137 13.90 -5.52 -2.62
C ILE A 137 14.95 -4.40 -2.81
N GLU A 138 14.91 -3.29 -2.06
CA GLU A 138 15.82 -2.15 -2.31
C GLU A 138 16.85 -1.85 -1.19
N PHE A 139 17.07 -2.77 -0.24
CA PHE A 139 18.13 -2.61 0.79
C PHE A 139 18.94 -3.90 1.06
N SER A 140 19.03 -4.80 0.08
CA SER A 140 19.90 -5.99 0.11
C SER A 140 21.04 -5.86 -0.88
#